data_AF-A0A2V8NYT4-F1
#
_entry.id   AF-A0A2V8NYT4-F1
#
_cell.length_a   1.000
_cell.length_b   1.000
_cell.length_c   1.000
_cell.angle_alpha   90.00
_cell.angle_beta   90.00
_cell.angle_gamma   90.00
#
_symmetry.space_group_name_H-M   'P 1'
#
loop_
_entity.id
_entity.type
_entity.pdbx_description
1 polymer ?
#
loop_
_entity_poly.entity_id
_entity_poly.type
_entity_poly.pdbx_seq_one_letter_code
_entity_poly.pdbx_strand_id
1 'polypeptide(L)' 'MKILVLNSGSSSQKTCLYEISETLPEDPPACLWEGKIEWDGEVAATVVKDA' A
#
# COMPACT_ATOMS: atom_id res chain seq x y z
N MET A 1 3.19 -2.41 -19.29
CA MET A 1 1.80 -1.96 -19.02
C MET A 1 1.77 -0.45 -18.88
N LYS A 2 0.72 0.25 -19.37
CA LYS A 2 0.57 1.71 -19.18
C LYS A 2 -0.57 1.99 -18.19
N ILE A 3 -0.31 2.81 -17.18
CA ILE A 3 -1.27 3.16 -16.13
C ILE A 3 -1.47 4.67 -16.12
N LEU A 4 -2.70 5.12 -16.37
CA LEU A 4 -3.09 6.52 -16.25
C LEU A 4 -3.59 6.79 -14.83
N VAL A 5 -2.88 7.64 -14.10
CA VAL A 5 -3.27 8.08 -12.77
C VAL A 5 -3.93 9.45 -12.87
N LEU A 6 -5.16 9.53 -12.35
CA LEU A 6 -5.93 10.75 -12.22
C LEU A 6 -6.08 11.09 -10.74
N ASN A 7 -5.61 12.26 -10.34
CA ASN A 7 -5.79 12.81 -9.01
C ASN A 7 -6.59 14.11 -9.13
N SER A 8 -7.89 14.02 -8.85
CA SER A 8 -8.79 15.17 -8.80
C SER A 8 -8.97 15.65 -7.36
N GLY A 9 -8.50 16.87 -7.09
CA GLY A 9 -8.88 17.64 -5.92
C GLY A 9 -10.09 18.54 -6.22
N SER A 10 -10.57 19.26 -5.20
CA SER A 10 -11.74 20.15 -5.29
C SER A 10 -11.59 21.29 -6.32
N SER A 11 -10.37 21.69 -6.66
CA SER A 11 -10.07 22.76 -7.62
C SER A 11 -8.90 22.46 -8.55
N SER A 12 -8.42 21.21 -8.58
CA SER A 12 -7.29 20.84 -9.43
C SER A 12 -7.41 19.41 -9.94
N GLN A 13 -6.77 19.13 -11.07
CA GLN A 13 -6.58 17.79 -11.59
C GLN A 13 -5.11 17.61 -11.96
N LYS A 14 -4.46 16.63 -11.33
CA LYS A 14 -3.12 16.17 -11.68
C LYS A 14 -3.27 14.85 -12.43
N THR A 15 -2.67 14.79 -13.62
CA THR A 15 -2.72 13.61 -14.48
C THR A 15 -1.29 13.18 -14.79
N CYS A 16 -0.99 11.89 -14.67
CA CYS A 16 0.31 11.32 -15.02
C CYS A 16 0.12 9.94 -15.65
N LEU A 17 0.86 9.66 -16.74
CA LEU A 17 0.92 8.35 -17.36
C LEU A 17 2.22 7.67 -16.91
N TYR A 18 2.08 6.53 -16.23
CA TYR A 18 3.21 5.69 -15.85
C TYR A 18 3.32 4.53 -16.83
N GLU A 19 4.53 4.30 -17.30
CA GLU A 19 4.89 3.11 -18.06
C GLU A 19 5.62 2.14 -17.14
N ILE A 20 5.02 0.98 -16.91
CA ILE A 20 5.65 -0.14 -16.25
C ILE A 20 6.24 -1.03 -17.35
N SER A 21 7.55 -0.97 -17.54
CA SER A 21 8.29 -1.73 -18.55
C SER A 21 8.51 -3.19 -18.17
N GLU A 22 8.50 -3.49 -16.88
CA GLU A 22 8.73 -4.84 -16.36
C GLU A 22 7.43 -5.65 -16.26
N THR A 23 7.55 -6.97 -16.32
CA THR A 23 6.44 -7.86 -16.03
C THR A 23 6.20 -7.85 -14.52
N LEU A 24 4.94 -7.73 -14.11
CA LEU A 24 4.60 -7.89 -12.70
C LEU A 24 4.89 -9.34 -12.29
N PRO A 25 5.37 -9.58 -11.06
CA PRO A 25 5.52 -10.93 -10.57
C PRO A 25 4.14 -11.62 -10.52
N GLU A 26 4.12 -12.92 -10.77
CA GLU A 26 2.90 -13.73 -10.71
C GLU A 26 2.32 -13.77 -9.29
N ASP A 27 3.22 -13.86 -8.30
CA ASP A 27 2.91 -13.81 -6.88
C ASP A 27 3.28 -12.47 -6.25
N PRO A 28 2.53 -11.99 -5.25
CA PRO A 28 2.93 -10.82 -4.48
C PRO A 28 4.24 -11.09 -3.72
N PRO A 29 5.06 -10.04 -3.46
CA PRO A 29 6.21 -10.17 -2.58
C PRO A 29 5.78 -10.66 -1.19
N ALA A 30 6.67 -11.39 -0.51
CA ALA A 30 6.46 -11.76 0.88
C ALA A 30 6.30 -10.50 1.75
N CYS A 31 5.42 -10.59 2.77
CA CYS A 31 5.29 -9.54 3.77
C CYS A 31 6.66 -9.30 4.42
N LEU A 32 7.05 -8.03 4.56
CA LEU A 32 8.30 -7.67 5.24
C LEU A 32 8.16 -7.74 6.77
N TRP A 33 6.94 -7.54 7.27
CA TRP A 33 6.60 -7.57 8.69
C TRP A 33 5.09 -7.84 8.87
N GLU A 34 4.72 -8.29 10.06
CA GLU A 34 3.35 -8.44 10.52
C GLU A 34 3.16 -7.69 11.84
N GLY A 35 2.08 -6.90 11.92
CA GLY A 35 1.67 -6.20 13.13
C GLY A 35 0.33 -6.70 13.62
N LYS A 36 0.22 -6.93 14.93
CA LYS A 36 -1.02 -7.30 15.61
C LYS A 36 -1.33 -6.28 16.71
N ILE A 37 -2.60 -5.88 16.80
CA ILE A 37 -3.10 -5.00 17.85
C ILE A 37 -4.31 -5.69 18.49
N GLU A 38 -4.30 -5.81 19.82
CA GLU A 38 -5.41 -6.30 20.62
C GLU A 38 -5.80 -5.26 21.67
N TRP A 39 -7.08 -4.92 21.75
CA TRP A 39 -7.60 -3.92 22.67
C TRP A 39 -8.13 -4.57 23.96
N ASP A 40 -7.78 -3.99 25.11
CA ASP A 40 -8.36 -4.30 26.42
C ASP A 40 -8.73 -2.97 27.13
N GLY A 41 -10.02 -2.63 27.07
CA GLY A 41 -10.52 -1.35 27.55
C GLY A 41 -9.90 -0.17 26.80
N GLU A 42 -9.25 0.73 27.55
CA GLU A 42 -8.57 1.92 27.01
C GLU A 42 -7.12 1.65 26.58
N VAL A 43 -6.61 0.42 26.75
CA VAL A 43 -5.23 0.06 26.44
C VAL A 43 -5.20 -0.91 25.27
N ALA A 44 -4.16 -0.84 24.44
CA ALA A 44 -3.91 -1.80 23.38
C ALA A 44 -2.54 -2.48 23.56
N ALA A 45 -2.55 -3.81 23.49
CA ALA A 45 -1.34 -4.59 23.31
C ALA A 45 -0.96 -4.60 21.83
N THR A 46 0.31 -4.35 21.52
CA THR A 46 0.82 -4.37 20.15
C THR A 46 1.98 -5.35 20.03
N VAL A 47 2.02 -6.08 18.92
CA VAL A 47 3.13 -6.99 18.58
C VAL A 47 3.53 -6.71 17.15
N VAL A 48 4.84 -6.53 16.92
CA VAL A 48 5.42 -6.43 15.58
C VAL A 48 6.41 -7.57 15.41
N LYS A 49 6.34 -8.24 14.27
CA LYS A 49 7.25 -9.32 13.87
C LYS A 49 7.80 -9.01 12.50
N ASP A 50 9.12 -9.01 12.38
CA ASP A 50 9.77 -9.05 11.07
C ASP A 50 9.64 -10.46 10.48
N ALA A 51 9.74 -10.56 9.15
CA ALA A 51 9.68 -11.83 8.42
C ALA A 51 10.91 -12.73 8.66
#